data_AF-A0A956CB82-F1
#
_entry.id   AF-A0A956CB82-F1
#
_cell.length_a   1.000
_cell.length_b   1.000
_cell.length_c   1.000
_cell.angle_alpha   90.00
_cell.angle_beta   90.00
_cell.angle_gamma   90.00
#
_symmetry.space_group_name_H-M   'P 1'
#
loop_
_entity.id
_entity.type
_entity.pdbx_description
1 polymer ?
#
loop_
_entity_poly.entity_id
_entity_poly.type
_entity_poly.pdbx_seq_one_letter_code
_entity_poly.pdbx_strand_id
1 'polypeptide(L)'
;MAEDETTTPRGSPPPRVPKGLAPARQKKKKKKASALRPDGAERPRFLLKFPRHPELDRLVAAFEAGDYATVRRDAPKLVDSDEDAAVRNAALELERRIEPDPLMKYLLLASVVLLVFLILQSYFGHAH
;
A
#
# COMPACT_ATOMS: atom_id res chain seq x y z
N MET A 1 21.11 61.40 49.79
CA MET A 1 20.98 60.01 49.32
C MET A 1 21.91 59.88 48.11
N ALA A 2 23.15 59.43 48.34
CA ALA A 2 23.59 58.03 48.27
C ALA A 2 23.80 57.62 46.80
N GLU A 3 25.06 57.59 46.31
CA GLU A 3 25.88 56.37 46.11
C GLU A 3 25.53 55.75 44.72
N ASP A 4 26.39 55.21 43.86
CA ASP A 4 27.75 54.71 43.95
C ASP A 4 28.27 54.48 42.50
N GLU A 5 29.56 54.21 42.44
CA GLU A 5 30.55 53.99 41.40
C GLU A 5 30.28 53.15 40.12
N THR A 6 31.03 53.56 39.09
CA THR A 6 31.89 52.78 38.16
C THR A 6 31.35 51.60 37.34
N THR A 7 31.59 51.63 36.02
CA THR A 7 32.47 50.68 35.30
C THR A 7 32.14 50.62 33.79
N THR A 8 33.07 51.09 32.97
CA THR A 8 33.22 50.77 31.54
C THR A 8 33.93 49.42 31.44
N PRO A 9 33.57 48.46 30.55
CA PRO A 9 34.35 48.33 29.30
C PRO A 9 33.65 47.70 28.07
N ARG A 10 34.19 48.10 26.90
CA ARG A 10 34.45 47.30 25.67
C ARG A 10 33.33 46.49 25.02
N GLY A 11 33.18 46.69 23.71
CA GLY A 11 32.86 45.57 22.81
C GLY A 11 32.38 45.99 21.43
N SER A 12 33.29 46.38 20.55
CA SER A 12 33.04 46.45 19.10
C SER A 12 32.53 45.09 18.59
N PRO A 13 31.46 45.03 17.77
CA PRO A 13 31.24 43.86 16.92
C PRO A 13 32.12 43.96 15.66
N PRO A 14 32.93 42.93 15.34
CA PRO A 14 33.72 42.85 14.11
C PRO A 14 32.89 42.17 12.99
N PRO A 15 33.46 41.71 11.86
CA PRO A 15 33.12 42.14 10.50
C PRO A 15 32.12 41.20 9.80
N ARG A 16 31.54 41.70 8.69
CA ARG A 16 30.71 40.89 7.76
C ARG A 16 31.53 39.74 7.17
N VAL A 17 31.10 38.50 7.42
CA VAL A 17 31.59 37.31 6.73
C VAL A 17 30.78 37.11 5.44
N PRO A 18 31.40 37.07 4.25
CA PRO A 18 30.69 36.73 3.02
C PRO A 18 30.35 35.23 3.01
N LYS A 19 29.06 34.92 2.87
CA LYS A 19 28.52 33.56 2.86
C LYS A 19 28.81 32.90 1.50
N GLY A 20 30.04 32.45 1.33
CA GLY A 20 30.46 31.60 0.23
C GLY A 20 29.91 30.18 0.38
N LEU A 21 29.21 29.74 -0.67
CA LEU A 21 29.03 28.37 -1.16
C LEU A 21 29.00 27.24 -0.11
N ALA A 22 27.80 26.88 0.34
CA ALA A 22 27.52 25.53 0.81
C ALA A 22 26.97 24.70 -0.36
N PRO A 23 27.56 23.55 -0.72
CA PRO A 23 27.07 22.73 -1.81
C PRO A 23 25.72 22.12 -1.45
N ALA A 24 24.80 22.13 -2.42
CA ALA A 24 23.47 21.54 -2.34
C ALA A 24 23.58 20.05 -2.01
N ARG A 25 23.47 19.72 -0.72
CA ARG A 25 23.35 18.36 -0.22
C ARG A 25 22.01 17.82 -0.72
N GLN A 26 22.08 17.12 -1.85
CA GLN A 26 20.98 16.43 -2.51
C GLN A 26 20.22 15.60 -1.47
N LYS A 27 19.06 16.10 -1.06
CA LYS A 27 18.07 15.34 -0.30
C LYS A 27 17.61 14.22 -1.21
N LYS A 28 18.21 13.04 -1.08
CA LYS A 28 17.63 11.76 -1.53
C LYS A 28 16.30 11.57 -0.79
N LYS A 29 15.25 12.27 -1.25
CA LYS A 29 13.86 12.00 -0.87
C LYS A 29 13.57 10.59 -1.36
N LYS A 30 13.70 9.61 -0.46
CA LYS A 30 13.10 8.28 -0.61
C LYS A 30 11.69 8.52 -1.15
N LYS A 31 11.45 8.15 -2.41
CA LYS A 31 10.14 8.29 -3.06
C LYS A 31 9.17 7.41 -2.27
N LYS A 32 8.52 8.00 -1.26
CA LYS A 32 7.34 7.42 -0.62
C LYS A 32 6.46 6.94 -1.75
N ALA A 33 6.19 5.63 -1.79
CA ALA A 33 5.24 5.07 -2.75
C ALA A 33 3.99 5.96 -2.70
N SER A 34 3.56 6.46 -3.87
CA SER A 34 2.41 7.36 -3.95
C SER A 34 1.25 6.73 -3.18
N ALA A 35 0.65 7.50 -2.27
CA ALA A 35 -0.54 7.07 -1.52
C ALA A 35 -1.78 7.00 -2.42
N LEU A 36 -1.69 7.51 -3.66
CA LEU A 36 -2.72 7.44 -4.68
C LEU A 36 -2.35 6.43 -5.76
N ARG A 37 -3.34 5.60 -6.10
CA ARG A 37 -3.35 4.74 -7.28
C ARG A 37 -3.47 5.58 -8.57
N PRO A 38 -3.18 5.01 -9.75
CA PRO A 38 -3.30 5.71 -11.03
C PRO A 38 -4.72 6.21 -11.36
N ASP A 39 -5.73 5.55 -10.80
CA ASP A 39 -7.16 5.89 -10.92
C ASP A 39 -7.61 6.98 -9.93
N GLY A 40 -6.70 7.53 -9.12
CA GLY A 40 -7.00 8.53 -8.10
C GLY A 40 -7.56 7.97 -6.80
N ALA A 41 -7.75 6.66 -6.68
CA ALA A 41 -8.19 6.02 -5.44
C ALA A 41 -7.05 5.95 -4.40
N GLU A 42 -7.41 5.97 -3.12
CA GLU A 42 -6.43 5.80 -2.04
C GLU A 42 -5.85 4.38 -2.09
N ARG A 43 -4.52 4.28 -2.13
CA ARG A 43 -3.83 2.99 -2.12
C ARG A 43 -3.95 2.36 -0.73
N PRO A 44 -4.32 1.08 -0.64
CA PRO A 44 -4.40 0.39 0.63
C PRO A 44 -3.12 0.53 1.46
N ARG A 45 -3.27 0.87 2.74
CA ARG A 45 -2.15 1.20 3.64
C ARG A 45 -1.10 0.08 3.77
N PHE A 46 -1.50 -1.18 3.55
CA PHE A 46 -0.57 -2.31 3.62
C PHE A 46 0.41 -2.33 2.44
N LEU A 47 -0.01 -1.91 1.24
CA LEU A 47 0.86 -1.82 0.05
C LEU A 47 1.95 -0.74 0.18
N LEU A 48 1.74 0.25 1.04
CA LEU A 48 2.74 1.30 1.31
C LEU A 48 3.98 0.77 2.05
N LYS A 49 3.86 -0.40 2.69
CA LYS A 49 4.95 -1.04 3.43
C LYS A 49 5.73 -2.04 2.58
N PHE A 50 5.30 -2.31 1.36
CA PHE A 50 5.90 -3.34 0.53
C PHE A 50 7.30 -2.92 0.06
N PRO A 51 8.27 -3.85 0.04
CA PRO A 51 9.59 -3.60 -0.54
C PRO A 51 9.44 -3.33 -2.05
N ARG A 52 10.39 -2.57 -2.61
CA ARG A 52 10.43 -2.36 -4.07
C ARG A 52 11.09 -3.57 -4.71
N HIS A 53 10.28 -4.44 -5.32
CA HIS A 53 10.74 -5.59 -6.08
C HIS A 53 9.96 -5.66 -7.40
N PRO A 54 10.61 -5.82 -8.57
CA PRO A 54 9.93 -5.74 -9.86
C PRO A 54 8.80 -6.77 -10.02
N GLU A 55 8.99 -7.99 -9.51
CA GLU A 55 7.97 -9.03 -9.58
C GLU A 55 6.81 -8.76 -8.60
N LEU A 56 7.11 -8.23 -7.41
CA LEU A 56 6.10 -7.83 -6.44
C LEU A 56 5.30 -6.61 -6.96
N ASP A 57 5.97 -5.63 -7.56
CA ASP A 57 5.33 -4.45 -8.15
C ASP A 57 4.36 -4.84 -9.27
N ARG A 58 4.69 -5.88 -10.06
CA ARG A 58 3.77 -6.46 -11.07
C ARG A 58 2.52 -7.06 -10.42
N LEU A 59 2.68 -7.83 -9.35
CA LEU A 59 1.55 -8.41 -8.61
C LEU A 59 0.68 -7.32 -7.97
N VAL A 60 1.31 -6.27 -7.43
CA VAL A 60 0.56 -5.15 -6.86
C VAL A 60 -0.20 -4.37 -7.93
N ALA A 61 0.39 -4.18 -9.11
CA ALA A 61 -0.32 -3.58 -10.24
C ALA A 61 -1.53 -4.43 -10.69
N ALA A 62 -1.38 -5.77 -10.71
CA ALA A 62 -2.48 -6.69 -11.00
C ALA A 62 -3.59 -6.63 -9.93
N PHE A 63 -3.20 -6.55 -8.64
CA PHE A 63 -4.15 -6.35 -7.54
C PHE A 63 -4.90 -5.02 -7.65
N GLU A 64 -4.19 -3.94 -7.99
CA GLU A 64 -4.81 -2.63 -8.21
C GLU A 64 -5.77 -2.68 -9.43
N ALA A 65 -5.40 -3.39 -10.50
CA ALA A 65 -6.26 -3.59 -11.66
C ALA A 65 -7.47 -4.52 -11.42
N GLY A 66 -7.56 -5.16 -10.25
CA GLY A 66 -8.60 -6.15 -9.94
C GLY A 66 -8.38 -7.52 -10.60
N ASP A 67 -7.20 -7.76 -11.17
CA ASP A 67 -6.81 -9.07 -11.73
C ASP A 67 -6.31 -9.99 -10.60
N TYR A 68 -7.25 -10.41 -9.76
CA TYR A 68 -7.01 -11.31 -8.64
C TYR A 68 -6.58 -12.72 -9.08
N ALA A 69 -6.90 -13.12 -10.32
CA ALA A 69 -6.53 -14.42 -10.86
C ALA A 69 -5.02 -14.52 -11.08
N THR A 70 -4.42 -13.47 -11.68
CA THR A 70 -2.97 -13.39 -11.88
C THR A 70 -2.24 -13.35 -10.54
N VAL A 71 -2.73 -12.56 -9.58
CA VAL A 71 -2.10 -12.49 -8.25
C VAL A 71 -2.14 -13.82 -7.51
N ARG A 72 -3.28 -14.52 -7.53
CA ARG A 72 -3.41 -15.84 -6.90
C ARG A 72 -2.47 -16.88 -7.51
N ARG A 73 -2.24 -16.83 -8.82
CA ARG A 73 -1.37 -17.79 -9.51
C ARG A 73 0.12 -17.52 -9.26
N ASP A 74 0.49 -16.26 -9.21
CA ASP A 74 1.89 -15.84 -9.29
C ASP A 74 2.46 -15.37 -7.93
N ALA A 75 1.63 -15.05 -6.93
CA ALA A 75 2.06 -14.79 -5.55
C ALA A 75 2.76 -15.99 -4.88
N PRO A 76 2.24 -17.24 -4.91
CA PRO A 76 2.94 -18.37 -4.30
C PRO A 76 4.26 -18.68 -5.01
N LYS A 77 4.33 -18.49 -6.33
CA LYS A 77 5.58 -18.66 -7.10
C LYS A 77 6.65 -17.66 -6.67
N LEU A 78 6.26 -16.43 -6.35
CA LEU A 78 7.16 -15.41 -5.84
C LEU A 78 7.63 -15.74 -4.42
N VAL A 79 6.80 -16.36 -3.60
CA VAL A 79 7.20 -16.82 -2.25
C VAL A 79 8.28 -17.92 -2.32
N ASP A 80 8.22 -18.77 -3.35
CA ASP A 80 9.15 -19.88 -3.54
C ASP A 80 10.43 -19.48 -4.29
N SER A 81 10.37 -18.47 -5.16
CA SER A 81 11.49 -18.10 -6.05
C SER A 81 12.39 -17.01 -5.47
N ASP A 82 11.91 -16.21 -4.52
CA ASP A 82 12.60 -15.02 -4.02
C ASP A 82 13.26 -15.30 -2.66
N GLU A 83 14.54 -14.92 -2.51
CA GLU A 83 15.30 -15.15 -1.26
C GLU A 83 15.01 -14.08 -0.20
N ASP A 84 14.45 -12.93 -0.59
CA ASP A 84 14.16 -11.83 0.34
C ASP A 84 12.90 -12.11 1.16
N ALA A 85 13.09 -12.36 2.46
CA ALA A 85 12.01 -12.56 3.42
C ALA A 85 10.99 -11.41 3.45
N ALA A 86 11.39 -10.17 3.14
CA ALA A 86 10.47 -9.04 3.07
C ALA A 86 9.52 -9.13 1.86
N VAL A 87 10.01 -9.61 0.71
CA VAL A 87 9.21 -9.81 -0.50
C VAL A 87 8.24 -10.98 -0.33
N ARG A 88 8.72 -12.08 0.24
CA ARG A 88 7.89 -13.25 0.56
C ARG A 88 6.74 -12.91 1.50
N ASN A 89 7.02 -12.18 2.59
CA ASN A 89 5.98 -11.73 3.52
C ASN A 89 4.96 -10.79 2.87
N ALA A 90 5.40 -9.92 1.95
CA ALA A 90 4.49 -9.05 1.21
C ALA A 90 3.61 -9.83 0.22
N ALA A 91 4.15 -10.84 -0.46
CA ALA A 91 3.40 -11.73 -1.33
C ALA A 91 2.35 -12.56 -0.56
N LEU A 92 2.70 -13.08 0.62
CA LEU A 92 1.76 -13.79 1.51
C LEU A 92 0.64 -12.89 2.03
N GLU A 93 0.94 -11.65 2.42
CA GLU A 93 -0.08 -10.68 2.85
C GLU A 93 -1.03 -10.34 1.70
N LEU A 94 -0.53 -10.33 0.46
CA LEU A 94 -1.34 -10.10 -0.74
C LEU A 94 -2.27 -11.29 -1.03
N GLU A 95 -1.74 -12.52 -0.96
CA GLU A 95 -2.52 -13.76 -1.11
C GLU A 95 -3.65 -13.84 -0.08
N ARG A 96 -3.34 -13.60 1.20
CA ARG A 96 -4.30 -13.64 2.30
C ARG A 96 -5.49 -12.70 2.12
N ARG A 97 -5.32 -11.59 1.40
CA ARG A 97 -6.38 -10.61 1.13
C ARG A 97 -7.21 -10.91 -0.11
N ILE A 98 -6.74 -11.81 -0.96
CA ILE A 98 -7.35 -12.13 -2.25
C ILE A 98 -8.13 -13.44 -2.21
N GLU A 99 -7.91 -14.28 -1.19
CA GLU A 99 -8.69 -15.51 -1.02
C GLU A 99 -10.19 -15.21 -1.04
N PRO A 100 -10.91 -15.60 -2.12
CA PRO A 100 -12.34 -15.36 -2.20
C PRO A 100 -12.99 -16.24 -1.15
N ASP A 101 -13.79 -15.63 -0.27
CA ASP A 101 -14.49 -16.34 0.79
C ASP A 101 -15.22 -17.55 0.19
N PRO A 102 -14.83 -18.80 0.53
CA PRO A 102 -15.46 -20.00 -0.01
C PRO A 102 -16.97 -20.01 0.27
N LEU A 103 -17.43 -19.30 1.30
CA LEU A 103 -18.85 -19.11 1.61
C LEU A 103 -19.62 -18.47 0.45
N MET A 104 -19.05 -17.49 -0.24
CA MET A 104 -19.71 -16.81 -1.37
C MET A 104 -19.99 -17.76 -2.53
N LYS A 105 -19.10 -18.74 -2.75
CA LYS A 105 -19.31 -19.78 -3.77
C LYS A 105 -20.47 -20.69 -3.39
N TYR A 106 -20.56 -21.09 -2.11
CA TYR A 106 -21.66 -21.93 -1.63
C TYR A 106 -22.99 -21.17 -1.63
N LEU A 107 -23.01 -19.90 -1.22
CA LEU A 107 -24.18 -19.03 -1.27
C LEU A 107 -24.69 -18.85 -2.70
N LEU A 108 -23.77 -18.62 -3.66
CA LEU A 108 -24.12 -18.52 -5.07
C LEU A 108 -24.67 -19.85 -5.61
N LEU A 109 -24.06 -20.97 -5.26
CA LEU A 109 -24.55 -22.28 -5.68
C LEU A 109 -25.93 -22.57 -5.08
N ALA A 110 -26.12 -22.28 -3.79
CA ALA A 110 -27.39 -22.46 -3.11
C ALA A 110 -28.50 -21.59 -3.72
N SER A 111 -28.20 -20.35 -4.09
CA SER A 111 -29.18 -19.47 -4.74
C SER A 111 -29.57 -19.96 -6.13
N VAL A 112 -28.61 -20.46 -6.92
CA VAL A 112 -28.87 -21.08 -8.22
C VAL A 112 -29.75 -22.33 -8.06
N VAL A 113 -29.44 -23.20 -7.10
CA VAL A 113 -30.22 -24.41 -6.81
C VAL A 113 -31.65 -24.04 -6.41
N LEU A 114 -31.81 -23.08 -5.49
CA LEU A 114 -33.11 -22.63 -5.02
C LEU A 114 -33.93 -22.01 -6.17
N LEU A 115 -33.29 -21.23 -7.03
CA LEU A 115 -33.94 -20.63 -8.20
C LEU A 115 -34.45 -21.70 -9.17
N VAL A 116 -33.62 -22.69 -9.52
CA VAL A 116 -34.03 -23.81 -10.39
C VAL A 116 -35.18 -24.59 -9.75
N PHE A 117 -35.11 -24.84 -8.44
CA PHE A 117 -36.19 -25.50 -7.71
C PHE A 117 -37.50 -24.73 -7.80
N LEU A 118 -37.48 -23.40 -7.58
CA LEU A 118 -38.65 -22.53 -7.70
C LEU A 118 -39.22 -22.53 -9.13
N ILE A 119 -38.36 -22.50 -10.14
CA ILE A 119 -38.76 -22.57 -11.56
C ILE A 119 -39.49 -23.90 -11.81
N LEU A 120 -38.87 -25.03 -11.46
CA LEU A 120 -39.48 -26.35 -11.64
C LEU A 120 -40.83 -26.43 -10.90
N GLN A 121 -40.88 -26.01 -9.65
CA GLN A 121 -42.12 -26.01 -8.88
C GLN A 121 -43.20 -25.12 -9.49
N SER A 122 -42.84 -23.96 -10.03
CA SER A 122 -43.80 -23.08 -10.71
C SER A 122 -44.35 -23.72 -11.98
N TYR A 123 -43.50 -24.27 -12.85
CA TYR A 123 -43.93 -24.86 -14.12
C TYR A 123 -44.68 -26.18 -13.95
N PHE A 124 -44.25 -27.06 -13.05
CA PHE A 124 -44.89 -28.36 -12.82
C PHE A 124 -46.07 -28.27 -11.83
N GLY A 125 -46.00 -27.37 -10.85
CA GLY A 125 -47.05 -27.20 -9.84
C GLY A 125 -48.26 -26.41 -10.33
N HIS A 126 -48.14 -25.59 -11.38
CA HIS A 126 -49.27 -24.88 -12.01
C HIS A 126 -49.92 -25.71 -13.15
N ALA A 127 -49.43 -26.93 -13.39
CA ALA A 127 -50.02 -27.87 -14.36
C ALA A 127 -51.16 -28.74 -13.76
N HIS A 128 -51.57 -28.45 -12.52
CA HIS A 128 -52.77 -28.98 -11.85
C HIS A 128 -53.75 -27.85 -11.56
#